data_AF-A0A069QVH5-F1
#
_entry.id   AF-A0A069QVH5-F1
#
_cell.length_a   1.000
_cell.length_b   1.000
_cell.length_c   1.000
_cell.angle_alpha   90.00
_cell.angle_beta   90.00
_cell.angle_gamma   90.00
#
_symmetry.space_group_name_H-M   'P 1'
#
loop_
_entity.id
_entity.type
_entity.pdbx_description
1 polymer ?
#
loop_
_entity_poly.entity_id
_entity_poly.type
_entity_poly.pdbx_seq_one_letter_code
_entity_poly.pdbx_strand_id
1 'polypeptide(L)'
;MKSIIFVLITITALSSCKGECKYDDPIKEFFVTNWQENLPNHGKVYSFKAGTNFTDPIDSFNLPIIERIDVYPDWISFTLRGKMPTHKDDIRLVL
;
A
#
# COMPACT_ATOMS: atom_id res chain seq x y z
N MET A 1 22.92 38.92 -9.79
CA MET A 1 21.49 39.00 -10.14
C MET A 1 21.03 37.64 -10.64
N LYS A 2 20.10 37.04 -9.88
CA LYS A 2 19.14 35.97 -10.22
C LYS A 2 19.46 35.07 -11.42
N SER A 3 20.15 33.96 -11.16
CA SER A 3 19.91 32.74 -11.94
C SER A 3 18.70 32.06 -11.29
N ILE A 4 17.51 32.36 -11.82
CA ILE A 4 16.30 31.59 -11.51
C ILE A 4 16.53 30.24 -12.18
N ILE A 5 17.14 29.31 -11.43
CA ILE A 5 17.11 27.91 -11.78
C ILE A 5 15.64 27.54 -11.75
N PHE A 6 15.12 27.42 -12.97
CA PHE A 6 13.77 27.02 -13.30
C PHE A 6 13.41 25.79 -12.46
N VAL A 7 12.55 26.03 -11.47
CA VAL A 7 11.72 25.03 -10.83
C VAL A 7 10.81 24.51 -11.93
N LEU A 8 11.29 23.56 -12.73
CA LEU A 8 10.49 22.93 -13.76
C LEU A 8 10.77 21.43 -13.78
N ILE A 9 9.74 20.70 -13.32
CA ILE A 9 9.33 19.38 -13.79
C ILE A 9 10.19 18.20 -13.31
N THR A 10 9.93 17.77 -12.08
CA THR A 10 9.83 16.33 -11.80
C THR A 10 8.53 16.04 -11.04
N ILE A 11 7.42 16.54 -11.56
CA ILE A 11 6.09 15.95 -11.34
C ILE A 11 5.84 15.01 -12.53
N THR A 12 6.66 13.97 -12.69
CA THR A 12 6.53 12.98 -13.78
C THR A 12 6.15 11.59 -13.29
N ALA A 13 5.68 11.46 -12.04
CA ALA A 13 5.21 10.19 -11.48
C ALA A 13 3.67 10.09 -11.33
N LEU A 14 2.88 11.03 -11.87
CA LEU A 14 1.42 11.04 -11.66
C LEU A 14 0.57 10.60 -12.87
N SER A 15 1.15 10.14 -13.98
CA SER A 15 0.31 9.62 -15.08
C SER A 15 0.98 8.57 -15.95
N SER A 16 0.78 7.29 -15.65
CA SER A 16 0.72 6.27 -16.71
C SER A 16 -0.09 5.03 -16.31
N CYS A 17 -1.39 5.21 -16.08
CA CYS A 17 -2.31 4.19 -16.59
C CYS A 17 -2.45 4.41 -18.10
N LYS A 18 -1.81 3.59 -18.92
CA LYS A 18 -1.98 3.60 -20.39
C LYS A 18 -3.14 2.70 -20.86
N GLY A 19 -4.14 2.45 -19.99
CA GLY A 19 -5.34 1.65 -20.22
C GLY A 19 -6.36 1.87 -19.10
N GLU A 20 -7.48 1.13 -19.07
CA GLU A 20 -8.38 1.12 -17.90
C GLU A 20 -7.58 0.73 -16.67
N CYS A 21 -7.36 1.67 -15.75
CA CYS A 21 -6.72 1.37 -14.48
C CYS A 21 -7.60 0.34 -13.77
N LYS A 22 -7.04 -0.82 -13.44
CA LYS A 22 -7.76 -1.88 -12.75
C LYS A 22 -7.85 -1.59 -11.25
N TYR A 23 -8.46 -0.46 -10.90
CA TYR A 23 -8.60 -0.06 -9.50
C TYR A 23 -9.51 -0.98 -8.70
N ASP A 24 -10.40 -1.70 -9.39
CA ASP A 24 -11.28 -2.70 -8.79
C ASP A 24 -10.59 -4.07 -8.63
N ASP A 25 -9.36 -4.27 -9.14
CA ASP A 25 -8.63 -5.51 -8.92
C ASP A 25 -8.28 -5.64 -7.42
N PRO A 26 -8.43 -6.84 -6.84
CA PRO A 26 -8.14 -7.08 -5.44
C PRO A 26 -6.63 -7.03 -5.18
N ILE A 27 -6.25 -6.39 -4.09
CA ILE A 27 -4.88 -6.39 -3.56
C ILE A 27 -4.67 -7.71 -2.84
N LYS A 28 -3.80 -8.53 -3.38
CA LYS A 28 -3.52 -9.89 -2.87
C LYS A 28 -2.41 -9.90 -1.83
N GLU A 29 -1.44 -9.00 -1.98
CA GLU A 29 -0.21 -9.00 -1.20
C GLU A 29 0.24 -7.60 -0.82
N PHE A 30 0.84 -7.48 0.37
CA PHE A 30 1.54 -6.29 0.83
C PHE A 30 3.00 -6.64 1.13
N PHE A 31 3.89 -5.68 0.90
CA PHE A 31 5.30 -5.79 1.23
C PHE A 31 5.69 -4.61 2.12
N VAL A 32 6.33 -4.88 3.25
CA VAL A 32 6.93 -3.86 4.11
C VAL A 32 8.43 -4.08 4.12
N THR A 33 9.16 -3.09 3.62
CA THR A 33 10.61 -3.10 3.49
C THR A 33 11.29 -2.53 4.73
N ASN A 34 12.58 -2.82 4.94
CA ASN A 34 13.38 -2.33 6.08
C ASN A 34 12.82 -2.73 7.46
N TRP A 35 12.14 -3.87 7.56
CA TRP A 35 11.62 -4.42 8.81
C TRP A 35 12.72 -5.16 9.60
N GLN A 36 13.32 -4.44 10.54
CA GLN A 36 14.40 -4.95 11.40
C GLN A 36 13.90 -5.56 12.72
N GLU A 37 12.61 -5.41 13.02
CA GLU A 37 11.99 -5.93 14.25
C GLU A 37 11.59 -7.41 14.11
N ASN A 38 11.10 -7.99 15.20
CA ASN A 38 10.49 -9.32 15.18
C ASN A 38 9.26 -9.35 14.26
N LEU A 39 8.91 -10.53 13.75
CA LEU A 39 7.70 -10.66 12.95
C LEU A 39 6.47 -10.30 13.81
N PRO A 40 5.56 -9.44 13.32
CA PRO A 40 4.32 -9.18 14.01
C PRO A 40 3.49 -10.47 14.09
N ASN A 41 2.84 -10.69 15.24
CA ASN A 41 1.98 -11.88 15.42
C ASN A 41 0.62 -11.72 14.72
N HIS A 42 0.19 -10.48 14.52
CA HIS A 42 -1.07 -10.13 13.91
C HIS A 42 -0.89 -8.86 13.07
N GLY A 43 -1.69 -8.74 12.02
CA GLY A 43 -1.81 -7.50 11.26
C GLY A 43 -3.26 -7.30 10.84
N LYS A 44 -3.62 -6.05 10.57
CA LYS A 44 -4.93 -5.72 10.03
C LYS A 44 -4.80 -4.61 8.98
N VAL A 45 -5.52 -4.80 7.89
CA VAL A 45 -5.69 -3.80 6.84
C VAL A 45 -7.07 -3.20 6.97
N TYR A 46 -7.18 -1.89 6.91
CA TYR A 46 -8.44 -1.16 6.92
C TYR A 46 -8.62 -0.46 5.57
N SER A 47 -9.81 -0.59 4.97
CA SER A 47 -10.23 0.16 3.79
C SER A 47 -11.10 1.33 4.20
N PHE A 48 -10.87 2.47 3.56
CA PHE A 48 -11.65 3.69 3.70
C PHE A 48 -12.01 4.21 2.32
N LYS A 49 -13.09 4.98 2.24
CA LYS A 49 -13.42 5.66 0.99
C LYS A 49 -12.29 6.61 0.59
N ALA A 50 -11.85 6.53 -0.66
CA ALA A 50 -10.75 7.36 -1.16
C ALA A 50 -11.03 8.86 -0.99
N GLY A 51 -10.01 9.60 -0.57
CA GLY A 51 -10.07 11.06 -0.41
C GLY A 51 -10.78 11.51 0.86
N THR A 52 -11.05 10.60 1.81
CA THR A 52 -11.70 10.92 3.09
C THR A 52 -10.72 11.06 4.25
N ASN A 53 -9.41 11.02 4.00
CA ASN A 53 -8.37 11.07 5.04
C ASN A 53 -8.58 10.00 6.13
N PHE A 54 -8.99 8.79 5.72
CA PHE A 54 -9.25 7.67 6.62
C PHE A 54 -10.37 7.91 7.65
N THR A 55 -11.38 8.73 7.32
CA THR A 55 -12.50 9.02 8.24
C THR A 55 -13.79 8.28 7.90
N ASP A 56 -13.92 7.72 6.69
CA ASP A 56 -15.10 6.99 6.22
C ASP A 56 -14.74 5.51 5.99
N PRO A 57 -14.86 4.63 7.02
CA PRO A 57 -14.43 3.24 6.95
C PRO A 57 -15.38 2.39 6.09
N ILE A 58 -14.80 1.53 5.25
CA ILE A 58 -15.53 0.59 4.39
C ILE A 58 -15.45 -0.83 4.96
N ASP A 59 -14.24 -1.32 5.27
CA ASP A 59 -14.03 -2.70 5.72
C ASP A 59 -12.69 -2.87 6.45
N SER A 60 -12.47 -4.05 7.03
CA SER A 60 -11.19 -4.47 7.58
C SER A 60 -10.86 -5.94 7.31
N PHE A 61 -9.58 -6.23 7.13
CA PHE A 61 -9.07 -7.54 6.73
C PHE A 61 -7.95 -7.95 7.68
N ASN A 62 -8.12 -9.09 8.35
CA ASN A 62 -7.05 -9.66 9.15
C ASN A 62 -5.96 -10.21 8.24
N LEU A 63 -4.71 -10.09 8.67
CA LEU A 63 -3.54 -10.66 7.99
C LEU A 63 -3.13 -11.95 8.71
N PRO A 64 -3.53 -13.12 8.19
CA PRO A 64 -3.31 -14.40 8.87
C PRO A 64 -1.89 -14.94 8.70
N ILE A 65 -1.16 -14.47 7.68
CA ILE A 65 0.16 -14.98 7.29
C ILE A 65 1.09 -13.79 7.15
N ILE A 66 2.16 -13.81 7.94
CA ILE A 66 3.19 -12.78 8.01
C ILE A 66 4.52 -13.51 7.92
N GLU A 67 5.24 -13.31 6.84
CA GLU A 67 6.45 -14.08 6.53
C GLU A 67 7.61 -13.15 6.18
N ARG A 68 8.84 -13.57 6.51
CA ARG A 68 10.03 -12.93 5.94
C ARG A 68 10.23 -13.42 4.52
N ILE A 69 10.73 -12.56 3.66
CA ILE A 69 11.06 -12.94 2.29
C ILE A 69 12.50 -13.46 2.28
N ASP A 70 12.71 -14.72 1.88
CA ASP A 70 14.03 -15.36 1.94
C ASP A 70 15.15 -14.59 1.22
N VAL A 71 14.82 -13.96 0.09
CA VAL A 71 15.77 -13.18 -0.73
C VAL A 71 16.01 -11.78 -0.15
N TYR A 72 15.08 -11.28 0.68
CA TYR A 72 15.10 -9.95 1.26
C TYR A 72 14.79 -10.05 2.77
N PRO A 73 15.78 -10.36 3.62
CA PRO A 73 15.54 -10.70 5.02
C PRO A 73 15.01 -9.52 5.85
N ASP A 74 15.19 -8.29 5.38
CA ASP A 74 14.62 -7.07 5.92
C ASP A 74 13.22 -6.76 5.35
N TRP A 75 12.63 -7.64 4.55
CA TRP A 75 11.28 -7.49 4.02
C TRP A 75 10.35 -8.51 4.67
N ILE A 76 9.13 -8.05 4.91
CA ILE A 76 8.03 -8.91 5.31
C ILE A 76 6.90 -8.81 4.28
N SER A 77 6.27 -9.95 4.00
CA SER A 77 5.12 -10.05 3.12
C SER A 77 3.88 -10.49 3.87
N PHE A 78 2.73 -10.05 3.35
CA PHE A 78 1.42 -10.40 3.86
C PHE A 78 0.57 -10.90 2.72
N THR A 79 0.01 -12.09 2.84
CA THR A 79 -0.94 -12.60 1.85
C THR A 79 -2.36 -12.53 2.42
N LEU A 80 -3.22 -11.79 1.73
CA LEU A 80 -4.64 -11.78 2.06
C LEU A 80 -5.33 -13.04 1.53
N ARG A 81 -6.36 -13.50 2.24
CA ARG A 81 -7.22 -14.61 1.82
C ARG A 81 -8.69 -14.22 1.95
N GLY A 82 -9.51 -14.63 0.99
CA GLY A 82 -10.94 -14.32 0.98
C GLY A 82 -11.22 -12.93 0.41
N LYS A 83 -12.04 -12.14 1.10
CA LYS A 83 -12.33 -10.76 0.70
C LYS A 83 -11.06 -9.91 0.81
N MET A 84 -10.81 -9.06 -0.17
CA MET A 84 -9.59 -8.26 -0.30
C MET A 84 -9.97 -6.80 -0.56
N PRO A 85 -9.17 -5.83 -0.09
CA PRO A 85 -9.31 -4.44 -0.48
C PRO A 85 -8.91 -4.29 -1.95
N THR A 86 -9.35 -3.21 -2.58
CA THR A 86 -8.96 -2.86 -3.95
C THR A 86 -8.19 -1.56 -3.96
N HIS A 87 -7.56 -1.25 -5.09
CA HIS A 87 -6.81 0.00 -5.27
C HIS A 87 -7.69 1.26 -5.37
N LYS A 88 -9.02 1.10 -5.30
CA LYS A 88 -9.99 2.20 -5.28
C LYS A 88 -10.14 2.84 -3.90
N ASP A 89 -9.78 2.13 -2.84
CA ASP A 89 -9.93 2.57 -1.46
C ASP A 89 -8.63 3.17 -0.91
N ASP A 90 -8.76 4.06 0.07
CA ASP A 90 -7.62 4.45 0.91
C ASP A 90 -7.35 3.31 1.91
N ILE A 91 -6.08 2.90 2.04
CA ILE A 91 -5.70 1.72 2.81
C ILE A 91 -4.79 2.10 3.99
N ARG A 92 -5.09 1.55 5.17
CA ARG A 92 -4.22 1.63 6.34
C ARG A 92 -3.84 0.24 6.83
N LEU A 93 -2.54 -0.04 6.80
CA LEU A 93 -1.95 -1.23 7.39
C LEU A 93 -1.57 -0.96 8.86
N VAL A 94 -1.90 -1.90 9.75
CA VAL A 94 -1.52 -1.90 11.17
C VAL A 94 -0.87 -3.24 11.48
N LEU A 95 0.33 -3.21 12.06
CA LEU A 95 1.19 -4.34 12.41
C LEU A 95 1.51 -4.33 13.90
#